data_AF-A0A9W7MH12-F1
#
_entry.id   AF-A0A9W7MH12-F1
#
_cell.length_a   1.000
_cell.length_b   1.000
_cell.length_c   1.000
_cell.angle_alpha   90.00
_cell.angle_beta   90.00
_cell.angle_gamma   90.00
#
_symmetry.space_group_name_H-M   'P 1'
#
loop_
_entity.id
_entity.type
_entity.pdbx_description
1 polymer ?
#
loop_
_entity_poly.entity_id
_entity_poly.type
_entity_poly.pdbx_seq_one_letter_code
_entity_poly.pdbx_strand_id
1 'polypeptide(L)'
;MAPYEALYSRRSRTPICVAETGQRLLPMPDLLKGTTDKVKLICDHLKAASDRQKSYADLKRKEIEFSMGEKVFLKVSPWKKVMRFGRKGKLSPRFIGPYEIVEQIGPVAYRLRLPSELEKIHDVFHVSMLRRYRSDPSHFMPVEEIELNPDLSYNEEPVEILASHSKVLRGKTIELVKVLWRHSVITNFVRAD
;
A
#
# COMPACT_ATOMS: atom_id res chain seq x y z
N MET A 1 -8.42 17.35 -33.82
CA MET A 1 -9.66 18.14 -34.02
C MET A 1 -10.11 18.65 -32.67
N ALA A 2 -10.56 19.90 -32.55
CA ALA A 2 -11.04 20.43 -31.28
C ALA A 2 -12.41 19.79 -30.91
N PRO A 3 -12.75 19.64 -29.60
CA PRO A 3 -14.02 19.04 -29.18
C PRO A 3 -15.27 19.71 -29.79
N TYR A 4 -15.22 21.03 -30.01
CA TYR A 4 -16.31 21.77 -30.65
C TYR A 4 -16.49 21.41 -32.13
N GLU A 5 -15.39 21.32 -32.88
CA GLU A 5 -15.40 20.96 -34.31
C GLU A 5 -15.83 19.51 -34.52
N ALA A 6 -15.44 18.63 -33.60
CA ALA A 6 -15.91 17.25 -33.56
C ALA A 6 -17.43 17.15 -33.46
N LEU A 7 -18.03 17.98 -32.60
CA LEU A 7 -19.44 17.88 -32.27
C LEU A 7 -20.35 18.60 -33.28
N TYR A 8 -19.90 19.75 -33.78
CA TYR A 8 -20.71 20.60 -34.67
C TYR A 8 -20.24 20.60 -36.13
N SER A 9 -19.14 19.92 -36.45
CA SER A 9 -18.54 19.88 -37.79
C SER A 9 -18.26 21.27 -38.40
N ARG A 10 -18.16 22.29 -37.55
CA ARG A 10 -17.85 23.68 -37.89
C ARG A 10 -16.82 24.24 -36.91
N ARG A 11 -15.99 25.17 -37.38
CA ARG A 11 -15.05 25.89 -36.50
C ARG A 11 -15.82 26.72 -35.47
N SER A 12 -15.32 26.76 -34.24
CA SER A 12 -15.88 27.64 -33.20
C SER A 12 -15.72 29.09 -33.61
N ARG A 13 -16.75 29.90 -33.38
CA ARG A 13 -16.68 31.36 -33.53
C ARG A 13 -15.95 31.94 -32.32
N THR A 14 -14.62 31.86 -32.31
CA THR A 14 -13.76 32.56 -31.36
C THR A 14 -13.37 33.93 -31.92
N PRO A 15 -13.07 34.95 -31.09
CA PRO A 15 -12.69 36.31 -31.54
C PRO A 15 -11.52 36.33 -32.53
N ILE A 16 -10.63 35.34 -32.45
CA ILE A 16 -9.47 35.14 -33.34
C ILE A 16 -9.89 34.54 -34.70
N CYS A 17 -11.04 33.86 -34.77
CA CYS A 17 -11.49 33.07 -35.93
C CYS A 17 -12.74 33.66 -36.63
N VAL A 18 -13.06 34.95 -36.42
CA VAL A 18 -14.27 35.61 -36.97
C VAL A 18 -14.17 35.89 -38.49
N ALA A 19 -12.97 35.76 -39.08
CA ALA A 19 -12.68 36.30 -40.42
C ALA A 19 -13.22 35.50 -41.62
N GLU A 20 -13.77 34.29 -41.47
CA GLU A 20 -14.28 33.52 -42.61
C GLU A 20 -15.79 33.72 -42.80
N THR A 21 -16.16 34.92 -43.26
CA THR A 21 -17.52 35.23 -43.73
C THR A 21 -17.72 34.56 -45.09
N GLY A 22 -18.14 33.29 -45.09
CA GLY A 22 -18.37 32.54 -46.33
C GLY A 22 -18.58 31.04 -46.16
N GLN A 23 -19.25 30.58 -45.10
CA GLN A 23 -19.67 29.18 -45.02
C GLN A 23 -20.66 28.87 -46.14
N ARG A 24 -20.15 28.31 -47.24
CA ARG A 24 -20.96 27.65 -48.26
C ARG A 24 -21.65 26.49 -47.53
N LEU A 25 -22.95 26.65 -47.23
CA LEU A 25 -23.76 25.59 -46.68
C LEU A 25 -23.77 24.47 -47.72
N LEU A 26 -22.96 23.43 -47.48
CA LEU A 26 -23.06 22.23 -48.30
C LEU A 26 -24.48 21.68 -48.19
N PRO A 27 -25.01 21.02 -49.23
CA PRO A 27 -26.31 20.36 -49.15
C PRO A 27 -26.39 19.48 -47.90
N MET A 28 -27.53 19.53 -47.20
CA MET A 28 -27.75 18.82 -45.94
C MET A 28 -27.29 17.35 -45.95
N PRO A 29 -27.48 16.55 -47.02
CA PRO A 29 -27.02 15.16 -47.07
C PRO A 29 -25.49 15.01 -47.03
N ASP A 30 -24.76 15.87 -47.73
CA ASP A 30 -23.29 15.83 -47.81
C ASP A 30 -22.66 16.24 -46.47
N LEU A 31 -23.29 17.19 -45.77
CA LEU A 31 -22.91 17.58 -44.42
C LEU A 31 -23.04 16.41 -43.45
N LEU A 32 -24.18 15.72 -43.45
CA LEU A 32 -24.44 14.58 -42.56
C LEU A 32 -23.49 13.41 -42.82
N LYS A 33 -23.18 13.14 -44.10
CA LYS A 33 -22.19 12.13 -44.44
C LYS A 33 -20.81 12.49 -43.89
N GLY A 34 -20.35 13.72 -44.14
CA GLY A 34 -19.07 14.22 -43.61
C GLY A 34 -19.01 14.26 -42.08
N THR A 35 -20.12 14.53 -41.39
CA THR A 35 -20.17 14.50 -39.92
C THR A 35 -20.08 13.06 -39.40
N THR A 36 -20.83 12.12 -39.98
CA THR A 36 -20.80 10.71 -39.56
C THR A 36 -19.42 10.07 -39.77
N ASP A 37 -18.75 10.39 -40.87
CA ASP A 37 -17.40 9.89 -41.15
C ASP A 37 -16.37 10.46 -40.15
N LYS A 38 -16.48 11.76 -39.80
CA LYS A 38 -15.65 12.37 -38.77
C LYS A 38 -15.90 11.78 -37.38
N VAL A 39 -17.16 11.53 -37.01
CA VAL A 39 -17.49 10.91 -35.72
C VAL A 39 -16.93 9.50 -35.62
N LYS A 40 -17.07 8.69 -36.68
CA LYS A 40 -16.46 7.35 -36.75
C LYS A 40 -14.95 7.42 -36.53
N LEU A 41 -14.28 8.31 -37.27
CA LEU A 41 -12.84 8.53 -37.15
C LEU A 41 -12.44 8.92 -35.71
N ILE A 42 -13.20 9.80 -35.05
CA ILE A 42 -12.94 10.20 -33.65
C ILE A 42 -13.13 9.02 -32.70
N CYS A 43 -14.20 8.25 -32.86
CA CYS A 43 -14.45 7.06 -32.04
C CYS A 43 -13.30 6.06 -32.19
N ASP A 44 -12.80 5.84 -33.40
CA ASP A 44 -11.68 4.96 -33.68
C ASP A 44 -10.38 5.48 -33.03
N HIS A 45 -10.11 6.78 -33.12
CA HIS A 45 -8.96 7.38 -32.46
C HIS A 45 -9.05 7.33 -30.93
N LEU A 46 -10.22 7.57 -30.36
CA LEU A 46 -10.46 7.48 -28.92
C LEU A 46 -10.27 6.04 -28.44
N LYS A 47 -10.80 5.07 -29.18
CA LYS A 47 -10.59 3.65 -28.90
C LYS A 47 -9.12 3.28 -28.96
N ALA A 48 -8.42 3.64 -30.05
CA ALA A 48 -6.99 3.38 -30.19
C ALA A 48 -6.16 4.09 -29.10
N ALA A 49 -6.53 5.29 -28.66
CA ALA A 49 -5.87 5.97 -27.55
C ALA A 49 -6.12 5.26 -26.21
N SER A 50 -7.36 4.84 -25.95
CA SER A 50 -7.74 4.08 -24.75
C SER A 50 -7.03 2.73 -24.70
N ASP A 51 -6.99 2.01 -25.81
CA ASP A 51 -6.31 0.72 -25.94
C ASP A 51 -4.80 0.86 -25.71
N ARG A 52 -4.16 1.90 -26.26
CA ARG A 52 -2.75 2.22 -25.97
C ARG A 52 -2.53 2.49 -24.49
N GLN A 53 -3.36 3.34 -23.88
CA GLN A 53 -3.26 3.67 -22.45
C GLN A 53 -3.43 2.41 -21.59
N LYS A 54 -4.39 1.54 -21.93
CA LYS A 54 -4.61 0.25 -21.28
C LYS A 54 -3.36 -0.63 -21.40
N SER A 55 -2.83 -0.82 -22.61
CA SER A 55 -1.64 -1.64 -22.84
C SER A 55 -0.41 -1.15 -22.03
N TYR A 56 -0.18 0.15 -21.96
CA TYR A 56 0.92 0.74 -21.18
C TYR A 56 0.72 0.59 -19.68
N ALA A 57 -0.52 0.72 -19.20
CA ALA A 57 -0.84 0.55 -17.78
C ALA A 57 -0.71 -0.91 -17.34
N ASP A 58 -1.23 -1.84 -18.14
CA ASP A 58 -1.31 -3.26 -17.80
C ASP A 58 0.06 -3.94 -17.84
N LEU A 59 0.97 -3.53 -18.73
CA LEU A 59 2.37 -4.00 -18.77
C LEU A 59 3.11 -3.92 -17.43
N LYS A 60 2.76 -2.94 -16.58
CA LYS A 60 3.42 -2.72 -15.28
C LYS A 60 2.65 -3.31 -14.10
N ARG A 61 1.45 -3.84 -14.32
CA ARG A 61 0.59 -4.39 -13.28
C ARG A 61 0.79 -5.90 -13.21
N LYS A 62 0.65 -6.45 -12.00
CA LYS A 62 0.58 -7.89 -11.77
C LYS A 62 -0.83 -8.18 -11.30
N GLU A 63 -1.43 -9.21 -11.86
CA GLU A 63 -2.65 -9.79 -11.31
C GLU A 63 -2.29 -10.43 -9.97
N ILE A 64 -2.88 -9.90 -8.91
CA ILE A 64 -2.72 -10.40 -7.56
C ILE A 64 -4.08 -10.92 -7.17
N GLU A 65 -4.19 -12.24 -7.14
CA GLU A 65 -5.37 -12.94 -6.66
C GLU A 65 -5.07 -13.54 -5.29
N PHE A 66 -6.12 -13.64 -4.49
CA PHE A 66 -6.04 -14.25 -3.18
C PHE A 66 -7.10 -15.32 -3.06
N SER A 67 -6.75 -16.42 -2.37
CA SER A 67 -7.70 -17.49 -2.10
C SER A 67 -8.38 -17.31 -0.74
N MET A 68 -9.57 -17.89 -0.57
CA MET A 68 -10.23 -17.93 0.73
C MET A 68 -9.32 -18.64 1.75
N GLY A 69 -9.26 -18.11 2.97
CA GLY A 69 -8.39 -18.60 4.04
C GLY A 69 -6.92 -18.15 3.94
N GLU A 70 -6.50 -17.49 2.85
CA GLU A 70 -5.17 -16.88 2.82
C GLU A 70 -5.08 -15.71 3.80
N LYS A 71 -3.90 -15.59 4.43
CA LYS A 71 -3.58 -14.47 5.30
C LYS A 71 -3.02 -13.31 4.48
N VAL A 72 -3.48 -12.10 4.78
CA VAL A 72 -3.03 -10.87 4.12
C VAL A 72 -2.84 -9.76 5.13
N PHE A 73 -1.86 -8.90 4.86
CA PHE A 73 -1.66 -7.66 5.57
C PHE A 73 -2.55 -6.56 5.03
N LEU A 74 -3.16 -5.78 5.92
CA LEU A 74 -3.98 -4.62 5.57
C LEU A 74 -3.19 -3.31 5.71
N LYS A 75 -3.31 -2.42 4.71
CA LYS A 75 -2.62 -1.12 4.67
C LYS A 75 -3.30 -0.08 5.57
N VAL A 76 -2.52 0.57 6.44
CA VAL A 76 -3.01 1.54 7.45
C VAL A 76 -3.16 2.96 6.90
N SER A 77 -2.60 3.27 5.72
CA SER A 77 -2.50 4.67 5.23
C SER A 77 -3.83 5.44 5.16
N PRO A 78 -4.97 4.86 4.76
CA PRO A 78 -6.25 5.59 4.76
C PRO A 78 -6.73 5.94 6.17
N TRP A 79 -6.32 5.15 7.18
CA TRP A 79 -6.89 5.13 8.53
C TRP A 79 -5.97 5.76 9.59
N LYS A 80 -4.83 6.32 9.17
CA LYS A 80 -3.77 6.82 10.06
C LYS A 80 -4.23 7.89 11.06
N LYS A 81 -5.35 8.57 10.79
CA LYS A 81 -5.98 9.57 11.69
C LYS A 81 -7.22 9.05 12.43
N VAL A 82 -7.83 7.96 11.94
CA VAL A 82 -9.09 7.41 12.48
C VAL A 82 -8.78 6.46 13.64
N MET A 83 -7.69 5.70 13.53
CA MET A 83 -7.39 4.64 14.48
C MET A 83 -5.89 4.54 14.76
N ARG A 84 -5.55 4.19 16.01
CA ARG A 84 -4.17 4.14 16.51
C ARG A 84 -3.68 2.70 16.51
N PHE A 85 -2.71 2.39 15.65
CA PHE A 85 -2.09 1.07 15.54
C PHE A 85 -0.69 1.10 16.18
N GLY A 86 -0.62 0.74 17.47
CA GLY A 86 0.66 0.63 18.20
C GLY A 86 1.47 1.93 18.25
N ARG A 87 2.76 1.85 17.84
CA ARG A 87 3.77 2.91 18.01
C ARG A 87 3.45 4.17 17.17
N LYS A 88 3.56 5.36 17.79
CA LYS A 88 3.29 6.66 17.15
C LYS A 88 4.49 7.16 16.33
N GLY A 89 4.21 7.84 15.20
CA GLY A 89 5.21 8.62 14.46
C GLY A 89 5.94 7.85 13.37
N LYS A 90 7.25 8.11 13.21
CA LYS A 90 8.09 7.61 12.10
C LYS A 90 8.20 6.08 12.04
N LEU A 91 7.99 5.41 13.18
CA LEU A 91 8.02 3.95 13.34
C LEU A 91 6.63 3.31 13.40
N SER A 92 5.57 4.03 13.01
CA SER A 92 4.24 3.44 12.92
C SER A 92 4.19 2.39 11.80
N PRO A 93 3.55 1.23 12.03
CA PRO A 93 3.44 0.20 11.01
C PRO A 93 2.64 0.71 9.82
N ARG A 94 3.14 0.47 8.61
CA ARG A 94 2.42 0.80 7.37
C ARG A 94 1.33 -0.23 7.04
N PHE A 95 1.53 -1.46 7.52
CA PHE A 95 0.65 -2.60 7.35
C PHE A 95 0.42 -3.25 8.71
N ILE A 96 -0.80 -3.71 8.94
CA ILE A 96 -1.24 -4.38 10.18
C ILE A 96 -1.68 -5.79 9.86
N GLY A 97 -1.44 -6.69 10.82
CA GLY A 97 -2.04 -8.02 11.00
C GLY A 97 -2.08 -8.94 9.78
N PRO A 98 -1.66 -10.20 9.90
CA PRO A 98 -2.18 -11.20 8.96
C PRO A 98 -3.67 -11.43 9.29
N TYR A 99 -4.57 -10.88 8.48
CA TYR A 99 -6.00 -11.16 8.53
C TYR A 99 -6.36 -12.20 7.49
N GLU A 100 -7.30 -13.08 7.83
CA GLU A 100 -7.78 -14.12 6.92
C GLU A 100 -8.83 -13.55 5.98
N ILE A 101 -8.74 -13.95 4.70
CA ILE A 101 -9.77 -13.65 3.72
C ILE A 101 -10.94 -14.62 3.93
N VAL A 102 -12.11 -14.05 4.24
CA VAL A 102 -13.35 -14.81 4.45
C VAL A 102 -13.99 -15.11 3.11
N GLU A 103 -14.07 -14.11 2.23
CA GLU A 103 -14.86 -14.17 1.00
C GLU A 103 -14.28 -13.20 -0.05
N GLN A 104 -14.40 -13.57 -1.32
CA GLN A 104 -14.14 -12.69 -2.45
C GLN A 104 -15.47 -12.11 -2.96
N ILE A 105 -15.71 -10.82 -2.72
CA ILE A 105 -16.96 -10.13 -3.12
C ILE A 105 -16.93 -9.78 -4.61
N GLY A 106 -15.73 -9.53 -5.17
CA GLY A 106 -15.55 -9.26 -6.58
C GLY A 106 -14.10 -9.46 -7.01
N PRO A 107 -13.78 -9.23 -8.29
CA PRO A 107 -12.43 -9.48 -8.83
C PRO A 107 -11.35 -8.69 -8.10
N VAL A 108 -11.70 -7.54 -7.51
CA VAL A 108 -10.75 -6.62 -6.86
C VAL A 108 -11.11 -6.34 -5.40
N ALA A 109 -12.15 -6.97 -4.84
CA ALA A 109 -12.67 -6.69 -3.51
C ALA A 109 -12.80 -7.96 -2.67
N TYR A 110 -12.16 -7.96 -1.50
CA TYR A 110 -12.10 -9.10 -0.58
C TYR A 110 -12.59 -8.70 0.80
N ARG A 111 -13.34 -9.59 1.44
CA ARG A 111 -13.79 -9.48 2.82
C ARG A 111 -12.76 -10.12 3.75
N LEU A 112 -12.32 -9.38 4.76
CA LEU A 112 -11.36 -9.85 5.76
C LEU A 112 -12.05 -10.16 7.09
N ARG A 113 -11.51 -11.15 7.81
CA ARG A 113 -11.87 -11.41 9.20
C ARG A 113 -11.13 -10.41 10.09
N LEU A 114 -11.78 -9.28 10.37
CA LEU A 114 -11.24 -8.25 11.26
C LEU A 114 -11.50 -8.59 12.75
N PRO A 115 -10.58 -8.24 13.66
CA PRO A 115 -10.79 -8.34 15.10
C PRO A 115 -11.78 -7.27 15.58
N SER A 116 -12.39 -7.51 16.75
CA SER A 116 -13.39 -6.61 17.34
C SER A 116 -12.92 -5.17 17.55
N GLU A 117 -11.62 -4.98 17.77
CA GLU A 117 -10.99 -3.66 17.85
C GLU A 117 -11.26 -2.81 16.60
N LEU A 118 -11.34 -3.46 15.43
CA LEU A 118 -11.51 -2.87 14.11
C LEU A 118 -12.95 -2.90 13.59
N GLU A 119 -13.94 -3.26 14.41
CA GLU A 119 -15.36 -3.35 14.02
C GLU A 119 -15.93 -2.06 13.41
N LYS A 120 -15.38 -0.90 13.75
CA LYS A 120 -15.80 0.39 13.16
C LYS A 120 -15.41 0.53 11.70
N ILE A 121 -14.49 -0.28 11.19
CA ILE A 121 -14.02 -0.26 9.81
C ILE A 121 -14.77 -1.34 9.03
N HIS A 122 -15.24 -1.01 7.84
CA HIS A 122 -15.81 -2.01 6.94
C HIS A 122 -14.79 -3.11 6.64
N ASP A 123 -15.27 -4.35 6.66
CA ASP A 123 -14.49 -5.57 6.46
C ASP A 123 -14.11 -5.83 5.00
N VAL A 124 -14.62 -5.04 4.06
CA VAL A 124 -14.40 -5.17 2.61
C VAL A 124 -13.32 -4.21 2.12
N PHE A 125 -12.27 -4.76 1.52
CA PHE A 125 -11.13 -4.00 1.05
C PHE A 125 -10.78 -4.28 -0.41
N HIS A 126 -10.30 -3.24 -1.09
CA HIS A 126 -9.77 -3.35 -2.45
C HIS A 126 -8.37 -4.01 -2.43
N VAL A 127 -8.04 -4.81 -3.46
CA VAL A 127 -6.79 -5.58 -3.57
C VAL A 127 -5.52 -4.74 -3.36
N SER A 128 -5.56 -3.46 -3.75
CA SER A 128 -4.44 -2.51 -3.62
C SER A 128 -4.10 -2.12 -2.17
N MET A 129 -5.02 -2.40 -1.24
CA MET A 129 -4.82 -2.22 0.20
C MET A 129 -4.29 -3.48 0.88
N LEU A 130 -4.27 -4.61 0.17
CA LEU A 130 -3.87 -5.90 0.69
C LEU A 130 -2.46 -6.24 0.24
N ARG A 131 -1.73 -6.96 1.08
CA ARG A 131 -0.43 -7.51 0.75
C ARG A 131 -0.37 -8.96 1.22
N ARG A 132 0.00 -9.87 0.32
CA ARG A 132 0.12 -11.30 0.63
C ARG A 132 1.02 -11.52 1.85
N TYR A 133 0.51 -12.24 2.85
CA TYR A 133 1.32 -12.71 3.96
C TYR A 133 2.20 -13.87 3.49
N ARG A 134 3.48 -13.85 3.84
CA ARG A 134 4.37 -15.00 3.71
C ARG A 134 4.64 -15.50 5.12
N SER A 135 4.18 -16.70 5.43
CA SER A 135 4.43 -17.34 6.71
C SER A 135 5.94 -17.48 6.88
N ASP A 136 6.50 -16.73 7.81
CA ASP A 136 7.89 -16.84 8.24
C ASP A 136 7.89 -17.42 9.65
N PRO A 137 8.51 -18.59 9.89
CA PRO A 137 8.62 -19.18 11.23
C PRO A 137 9.22 -18.23 12.27
N SER A 138 10.03 -17.25 11.85
CA SER A 138 10.64 -16.25 12.73
C SER A 138 9.69 -15.16 13.22
N HIS A 139 8.50 -15.01 12.62
CA HIS A 139 7.50 -14.01 13.04
C HIS A 139 6.69 -14.45 14.27
N PHE A 140 6.67 -15.75 14.56
CA PHE A 140 6.28 -16.24 15.87
C PHE A 140 7.47 -16.02 16.80
N MET A 141 7.56 -14.84 17.42
CA MET A 141 8.22 -14.80 18.72
C MET A 141 7.30 -15.56 19.67
N PRO A 142 7.70 -16.72 20.23
CA PRO A 142 6.96 -17.25 21.37
C PRO A 142 6.90 -16.10 22.38
N VAL A 143 5.68 -15.75 22.79
CA VAL A 143 5.50 -14.83 23.91
C VAL A 143 5.98 -15.65 25.11
N GLU A 144 7.25 -15.49 25.47
CA GLU A 144 7.69 -15.90 26.79
C GLU A 144 6.85 -15.06 27.76
N GLU A 145 6.07 -15.74 28.60
CA GLU A 145 5.28 -15.11 29.65
C GLU A 145 6.26 -14.52 30.65
N ILE A 146 6.59 -13.24 30.47
CA ILE A 146 7.38 -12.50 31.43
C ILE A 146 6.44 -12.19 32.61
N GLU A 147 6.76 -12.72 33.79
CA GLU A 147 6.09 -12.33 35.02
C GLU A 147 6.39 -10.85 35.32
N LEU A 148 5.40 -9.99 35.10
CA LEU A 148 5.49 -8.56 35.42
C LEU A 148 5.00 -8.33 36.85
N ASN A 149 5.72 -7.49 37.60
CA ASN A 149 5.23 -6.98 38.87
C ASN A 149 4.00 -6.08 38.64
N PRO A 150 3.15 -5.85 39.66
CA PRO A 150 2.00 -4.94 39.57
C PRO A 150 2.37 -3.51 39.13
N ASP A 151 3.62 -3.10 39.31
CA ASP A 151 4.16 -1.80 38.87
C ASP A 151 4.69 -1.81 37.41
N LEU A 152 4.45 -2.89 36.65
CA LEU A 152 4.97 -3.13 35.30
C LEU A 152 6.51 -3.21 35.22
N SER A 153 7.19 -3.34 36.37
CA SER A 153 8.62 -3.61 36.44
C SER A 153 8.89 -5.10 36.25
N TYR A 154 10.05 -5.43 35.69
CA TYR A 154 10.51 -6.79 35.47
C TYR A 154 11.97 -6.88 35.94
N ASN A 155 12.27 -7.86 36.78
CA ASN A 155 13.60 -8.09 37.33
C ASN A 155 14.33 -9.11 36.47
N GLU A 156 15.45 -8.70 35.88
CA GLU A 156 16.25 -9.53 34.99
C GLU A 156 17.45 -10.10 35.76
N GLU A 157 17.45 -11.41 36.00
CA GLU A 157 18.51 -12.09 36.75
C GLU A 157 19.61 -12.62 35.81
N PRO A 158 20.90 -12.39 36.14
CA PRO A 158 22.01 -12.98 35.39
C PRO A 158 22.11 -14.47 35.70
N VAL A 159 22.10 -15.30 34.65
CA VAL A 159 22.18 -16.77 34.79
C VAL A 159 23.63 -17.23 34.77
N GLU A 160 24.40 -16.75 33.78
CA GLU A 160 25.77 -17.23 33.56
C GLU A 160 26.65 -16.18 32.88
N ILE A 161 27.95 -16.18 33.18
CA ILE A 161 28.96 -15.38 32.49
C ILE A 161 29.58 -16.22 31.38
N LEU A 162 29.32 -15.84 30.12
CA LEU A 162 29.76 -16.59 28.94
C LEU A 162 31.19 -16.28 28.51
N ALA A 163 31.64 -15.04 28.70
CA ALA A 163 32.98 -14.61 28.28
C ALA A 163 33.43 -13.36 29.03
N SER A 164 34.73 -13.22 29.26
CA SER A 164 35.36 -12.00 29.78
C SER A 164 36.38 -11.46 28.78
N HIS A 165 36.48 -10.13 28.66
CA HIS A 165 37.41 -9.45 27.76
C HIS A 165 37.86 -8.12 28.37
N SER A 166 39.15 -7.81 28.33
CA SER A 166 39.69 -6.53 28.81
C SER A 166 39.80 -5.51 27.68
N LYS A 167 39.25 -4.31 27.87
CA LYS A 167 39.32 -3.21 26.90
C LYS A 167 40.17 -2.07 27.46
N VAL A 168 41.31 -1.83 26.82
CA VAL A 168 42.19 -0.70 27.15
C VAL A 168 41.69 0.56 26.44
N LEU A 169 41.27 1.56 27.21
CA LEU A 169 40.95 2.91 26.74
C LEU A 169 42.15 3.85 27.02
N ARG A 170 42.00 5.16 26.76
CA ARG A 170 43.06 6.21 26.86
C ARG A 170 43.58 6.45 28.30
N GLY A 171 44.07 5.40 28.96
CA GLY A 171 44.63 5.40 30.32
C GLY A 171 43.94 4.47 31.32
N LYS A 172 42.92 3.70 30.94
CA LYS A 172 42.20 2.79 31.85
C LYS A 172 41.89 1.46 31.16
N THR A 173 42.14 0.35 31.85
CA THR A 173 41.69 -0.99 31.43
C THR A 173 40.33 -1.26 32.08
N ILE A 174 39.32 -1.57 31.28
CA ILE A 174 37.98 -1.93 31.74
C ILE A 174 37.74 -3.39 31.42
N GLU A 175 37.39 -4.19 32.41
CA GLU A 175 36.94 -5.57 32.20
C GLU A 175 35.47 -5.57 31.77
N LEU A 176 35.20 -6.30 30.70
CA LEU A 176 33.87 -6.51 30.15
C LEU A 176 33.53 -7.99 30.25
N VAL A 177 32.33 -8.30 30.71
CA VAL A 177 31.77 -9.64 30.79
C VAL A 177 30.52 -9.74 29.95
N LYS A 178 30.42 -10.82 29.18
CA LYS A 178 29.26 -11.19 28.40
C LYS A 178 28.36 -12.05 29.29
N VAL A 179 27.22 -11.51 29.67
CA VAL A 179 26.29 -12.15 30.60
C VAL A 179 25.10 -12.73 29.83
N LEU A 180 24.73 -13.96 30.15
CA LEU A 180 23.48 -14.59 29.76
C LEU A 180 22.39 -14.22 30.77
N TRP A 181 21.33 -13.58 30.28
CA TRP A 181 20.19 -13.17 31.09
C TRP A 181 19.04 -14.13 30.92
N ARG A 182 18.26 -14.36 31.98
CA ARG A 182 17.23 -15.41 32.06
C ARG A 182 16.18 -15.39 30.94
N HIS A 183 15.85 -14.22 30.42
CA HIS A 183 14.82 -14.03 29.39
C HIS A 183 15.34 -13.25 28.16
N SER A 184 16.67 -13.16 27.97
CA SER A 184 17.26 -12.46 26.82
C SER A 184 18.00 -13.40 25.89
N VAL A 185 17.56 -13.44 24.64
CA VAL A 185 18.24 -14.11 23.53
C VAL A 185 19.50 -13.33 23.08
N ILE A 186 19.60 -12.05 23.45
CA ILE A 186 20.69 -11.17 23.04
C ILE A 186 21.68 -10.98 24.19
N THR A 187 22.89 -11.49 24.01
CA THR A 187 23.97 -11.40 25.00
C THR A 187 24.95 -10.29 24.64
N ASN A 188 25.02 -9.24 25.47
CA ASN A 188 25.91 -8.10 25.30
C ASN A 188 27.04 -8.11 26.35
N PHE A 189 28.16 -7.47 26.02
CA PHE A 189 29.24 -7.21 26.97
C PHE A 189 28.87 -6.05 27.89
N VAL A 190 28.82 -6.31 29.19
CA VAL A 190 28.58 -5.34 30.26
C VAL A 190 29.88 -5.16 31.05
N ARG A 191 30.08 -4.01 31.67
CA ARG A 191 31.26 -3.76 32.50
C ARG A 191 31.20 -4.62 33.78
N ALA A 192 32.32 -5.23 34.16
CA ALA A 192 32.47 -5.83 35.48
C ALA A 192 32.65 -4.71 36.51
N ASP A 193 31.79 -4.68 37.53
CA ASP A 193 31.89 -3.80 38.70
C ASP A 193 32.63 -4.49 39.85
#